data_AF-A0A1H6FAS4-F1
#
_entry.id   AF-A0A1H6FAS4-F1
#
_cell.length_a   1.000
_cell.length_b   1.000
_cell.length_c   1.000
_cell.angle_alpha   90.00
_cell.angle_beta   90.00
_cell.angle_gamma   90.00
#
_symmetry.space_group_name_H-M   'P 1'
#
loop_
_entity.id
_entity.type
_entity.pdbx_description
1 polymer ?
#
loop_
_entity_poly.entity_id
_entity_poly.type
_entity_poly.pdbx_seq_one_letter_code
_entity_poly.pdbx_strand_id
1 'polypeptide(L)'
;MDINQDRINTQGVKYKHFLPAKWARETGLFFNAKTGVVTKQPSVNYRHPSNVPDATEKKVLSAFVKAGNTAEATGEYTKMGKQAVYRYFEPVKLMTPCLACHGKPKGELDMLGYEKDGMDAGDVVGMISVAIAVKQ
;
A
#
# COMPACT_ATOMS: atom_id res chain seq x y z
N MET A 1 17.49 -1.06 16.07
CA MET A 1 16.03 -1.29 15.84
C MET A 1 15.50 -2.21 16.96
N ASP A 2 15.87 -1.93 18.21
CA ASP A 2 15.85 -2.96 19.28
C ASP A 2 14.95 -2.58 20.46
N ILE A 3 14.27 -1.45 20.35
CA ILE A 3 13.35 -0.98 21.37
C ILE A 3 12.03 -1.77 21.22
N ASN A 4 11.60 -2.43 22.31
CA ASN A 4 10.37 -3.24 22.42
C ASN A 4 10.38 -4.64 21.77
N GLN A 5 11.54 -5.24 21.47
CA GLN A 5 11.59 -6.61 20.91
C GLN A 5 10.83 -7.63 21.77
N ASP A 6 10.90 -7.55 23.10
CA ASP A 6 10.18 -8.48 23.99
C ASP A 6 8.65 -8.35 23.89
N ARG A 7 8.15 -7.14 23.60
CA ARG A 7 6.72 -6.87 23.36
C ARG A 7 6.29 -7.31 21.96
N ILE A 8 7.17 -7.14 20.97
CA ILE A 8 6.93 -7.54 19.58
C ILE A 8 7.04 -9.06 19.39
N ASN A 9 7.88 -9.74 20.17
CA ASN A 9 8.17 -11.18 20.05
C ASN A 9 7.64 -12.01 21.22
N THR A 10 6.68 -11.47 22.00
CA THR A 10 5.98 -12.19 23.08
C THR A 10 5.51 -13.58 22.65
N GLN A 11 6.04 -14.61 23.31
CA GLN A 11 5.73 -16.02 23.06
C GLN A 11 4.24 -16.32 23.29
N GLY A 12 3.69 -17.24 22.49
CA GLY A 12 2.29 -17.66 22.59
C GLY A 12 1.25 -16.70 21.98
N VAL A 13 1.63 -15.46 21.63
CA VAL A 13 0.72 -14.48 21.02
C VAL A 13 0.98 -14.37 19.50
N LYS A 14 0.14 -15.04 18.70
CA LYS A 14 0.28 -15.07 17.23
C LYS A 14 -0.13 -13.75 16.56
N TYR A 15 -1.29 -13.18 16.93
CA TYR A 15 -1.76 -11.91 16.39
C TYR A 15 -1.84 -10.85 17.50
N LYS A 16 -1.30 -9.67 17.23
CA LYS A 16 -1.14 -8.59 18.22
C LYS A 16 -2.03 -7.37 17.95
N HIS A 17 -3.12 -7.57 17.21
CA HIS A 17 -4.01 -6.49 16.76
C HIS A 17 -3.28 -5.37 15.99
N PHE A 18 -2.10 -5.69 15.43
CA PHE A 18 -1.34 -4.78 14.59
C PHE A 18 -1.69 -5.06 13.13
N LEU A 19 -2.25 -4.07 12.45
CA LEU A 19 -2.55 -4.12 11.03
C LEU A 19 -1.58 -3.19 10.28
N PRO A 20 -0.59 -3.71 9.53
CA PRO A 20 0.40 -2.89 8.85
C PRO A 20 -0.22 -1.81 7.95
N ALA A 21 -1.28 -2.15 7.21
CA ALA A 21 -1.97 -1.20 6.34
C ALA A 21 -2.61 -0.01 7.09
N LYS A 22 -3.16 -0.26 8.30
CA LYS A 22 -3.71 0.80 9.16
C LYS A 22 -2.60 1.69 9.69
N TRP A 23 -1.54 1.10 10.22
CA TRP A 23 -0.40 1.84 10.75
C TRP A 23 0.26 2.72 9.68
N ALA A 24 0.48 2.16 8.47
CA ALA A 24 1.07 2.89 7.36
C ALA A 24 0.18 4.07 6.90
N ARG A 25 -1.15 3.87 6.87
CA ARG A 25 -2.10 4.96 6.57
C ARG A 25 -2.03 6.08 7.61
N GLU A 26 -2.11 5.74 8.90
CA GLU A 26 -2.13 6.73 9.99
C GLU A 26 -0.80 7.49 10.07
N THR A 27 0.33 6.78 9.93
CA THR A 27 1.66 7.38 9.84
C THR A 27 1.77 8.29 8.61
N GLY A 28 1.23 7.87 7.46
CA GLY A 28 1.20 8.66 6.24
C GLY A 28 0.42 9.97 6.39
N LEU A 29 -0.73 9.94 7.06
CA LEU A 29 -1.51 11.15 7.38
C LEU A 29 -0.73 12.11 8.28
N PHE A 30 -0.07 11.59 9.31
CA PHE A 30 0.78 12.40 10.20
C PHE A 30 1.99 12.99 9.46
N PHE A 31 2.64 12.20 8.62
CA PHE A 31 3.77 12.64 7.81
C PHE A 31 3.36 13.74 6.84
N ASN A 32 2.22 13.59 6.17
CA ASN A 32 1.65 14.62 5.31
C ASN A 32 1.39 15.91 6.08
N ALA A 33 0.70 15.85 7.21
CA ALA A 33 0.39 17.03 8.02
C ALA A 33 1.66 17.81 8.45
N LYS A 34 2.79 17.12 8.65
CA LYS A 34 4.05 17.74 9.06
C LYS A 34 4.92 18.26 7.91
N THR A 35 4.80 17.68 6.72
CA THR A 35 5.78 17.90 5.63
C THR A 35 5.15 18.41 4.34
N GLY A 36 3.83 18.27 4.18
CA GLY A 36 3.13 18.47 2.92
C GLY A 36 3.35 17.36 1.89
N VAL A 37 4.12 16.31 2.22
CA VAL A 37 4.31 15.15 1.33
C VAL A 37 3.10 14.24 1.46
N VAL A 38 2.37 14.07 0.37
CA VAL A 38 1.16 13.23 0.36
C VAL A 38 1.58 11.78 0.09
N THR A 39 1.23 10.88 0.99
CA THR A 39 1.42 9.44 0.81
C THR A 39 0.08 8.71 0.81
N LYS A 40 -0.06 7.71 -0.06
CA LYS A 40 -1.26 6.91 -0.22
C LYS A 40 -0.89 5.48 -0.63
N GLN A 41 -1.76 4.52 -0.32
CA GLN A 41 -1.59 3.11 -0.69
C GLN A 41 -2.76 2.63 -1.58
N PRO A 42 -2.86 3.07 -2.85
CA PRO A 42 -3.91 2.59 -3.74
C PRO A 42 -3.75 1.10 -4.05
N SER A 43 -4.88 0.39 -4.16
CA SER A 43 -4.88 -1.06 -4.45
C SER A 43 -5.99 -1.45 -5.41
N VAL A 44 -5.87 -2.66 -5.99
CA VAL A 44 -6.85 -3.21 -6.93
C VAL A 44 -8.20 -3.41 -6.24
N ASN A 45 -8.18 -4.09 -5.10
CA ASN A 45 -9.31 -4.26 -4.20
C ASN A 45 -9.02 -3.52 -2.89
N TYR A 46 -9.41 -2.24 -2.82
CA TYR A 46 -9.18 -1.43 -1.64
C TYR A 46 -10.17 -1.77 -0.53
N ARG A 47 -9.66 -2.01 0.68
CA ARG A 47 -10.47 -2.27 1.87
C ARG A 47 -10.87 -0.99 2.62
N HIS A 48 -10.20 0.12 2.34
CA HIS A 48 -10.46 1.41 2.97
C HIS A 48 -10.69 2.51 1.91
N PRO A 49 -11.71 3.38 2.04
CA PRO A 49 -12.04 4.39 1.04
C PRO A 49 -10.90 5.39 0.74
N SER A 50 -10.02 5.66 1.70
CA SER A 50 -8.84 6.54 1.46
C SER A 50 -7.87 6.00 0.41
N ASN A 51 -7.97 4.72 0.07
CA ASN A 51 -7.09 4.04 -0.87
C ASN A 51 -7.71 3.90 -2.27
N VAL A 52 -8.90 4.49 -2.51
CA VAL A 52 -9.51 4.53 -3.85
C VAL A 52 -8.54 5.21 -4.83
N PRO A 53 -8.06 4.55 -5.89
CA PRO A 53 -7.11 5.16 -6.82
C PRO A 53 -7.75 6.30 -7.62
N ASP A 54 -7.01 7.39 -7.83
CA ASP A 54 -7.35 8.44 -8.81
C ASP A 54 -7.11 7.98 -10.26
N ALA A 55 -7.38 8.84 -11.24
CA ALA A 55 -7.24 8.48 -12.66
C ALA A 55 -5.80 8.11 -13.08
N THR A 56 -4.80 8.86 -12.60
CA THR A 56 -3.38 8.55 -12.82
C THR A 56 -3.04 7.23 -12.13
N GLU A 57 -3.46 7.08 -10.88
CA GLU A 57 -3.15 5.92 -10.07
C GLU A 57 -3.73 4.64 -10.66
N LYS A 58 -4.96 4.69 -11.21
CA LYS A 58 -5.58 3.57 -11.92
C LYS A 58 -4.73 3.13 -13.12
N LYS A 59 -4.24 4.09 -13.90
CA LYS A 59 -3.41 3.81 -15.09
C LYS A 59 -2.09 3.14 -14.69
N VAL A 60 -1.38 3.72 -13.72
CA VAL A 60 -0.10 3.18 -13.23
C VAL A 60 -0.29 1.81 -12.59
N LEU A 61 -1.30 1.65 -11.73
CA LEU A 61 -1.60 0.37 -11.08
C LEU A 61 -1.96 -0.71 -12.11
N SER A 62 -2.73 -0.39 -13.14
CA SER A 62 -3.05 -1.35 -14.21
C SER A 62 -1.79 -1.81 -14.95
N ALA A 63 -0.83 -0.90 -15.19
CA ALA A 63 0.44 -1.25 -15.80
C ALA A 63 1.28 -2.17 -14.88
N PHE A 64 1.33 -1.87 -13.58
CA PHE A 64 2.03 -2.71 -12.61
C PHE A 64 1.41 -4.11 -12.50
N VAL A 65 0.08 -4.22 -12.41
CA VAL A 65 -0.61 -5.51 -12.38
C VAL A 65 -0.30 -6.33 -13.63
N LYS A 66 -0.29 -5.70 -14.82
CA LYS A 66 0.06 -6.39 -16.07
C LYS A 66 1.52 -6.85 -16.10
N ALA A 67 2.44 -6.08 -15.53
CA ALA A 67 3.86 -6.43 -15.45
C ALA A 67 4.14 -7.50 -14.37
N GLY A 68 3.31 -7.58 -13.33
CA GLY A 68 3.46 -8.53 -12.23
C GLY A 68 4.84 -8.42 -11.57
N ASN A 69 5.58 -9.53 -11.54
CA ASN A 69 6.91 -9.60 -10.91
C ASN A 69 7.94 -8.66 -11.53
N THR A 70 7.79 -8.24 -12.79
CA THR A 70 8.71 -7.31 -13.45
C THR A 70 8.27 -5.85 -13.35
N ALA A 71 7.21 -5.54 -12.58
CA ALA A 71 6.83 -4.17 -12.31
C ALA A 71 7.97 -3.42 -11.60
N GLU A 72 8.30 -2.24 -12.11
CA GLU A 72 9.32 -1.34 -11.57
C GLU A 72 8.71 -0.01 -11.20
N ALA A 73 9.36 0.71 -10.29
CA ALA A 73 8.93 2.02 -9.87
C ALA A 73 8.89 3.02 -11.04
N THR A 74 7.96 3.97 -10.98
CA THR A 74 7.88 5.04 -11.98
C THR A 74 7.48 6.36 -11.33
N GLY A 75 7.68 7.46 -12.04
CA GLY A 75 7.28 8.77 -11.56
C GLY A 75 7.08 9.78 -12.68
N GLU A 76 6.31 10.82 -12.38
CA GLU A 76 5.97 11.88 -13.33
C GLU A 76 5.85 13.24 -12.64
N TYR A 77 6.20 14.29 -13.37
CA TYR A 77 5.83 15.65 -13.00
C TYR A 77 4.39 15.91 -13.43
N THR A 78 3.58 16.43 -12.52
CA THR A 78 2.17 16.71 -12.80
C THR A 78 1.65 17.83 -11.89
N LYS A 79 0.34 18.08 -11.95
CA LYS A 79 -0.35 19.00 -11.04
C LYS A 79 -1.40 18.28 -10.23
N MET A 80 -1.40 18.52 -8.92
CA MET A 80 -2.48 18.14 -8.02
C MET A 80 -3.23 19.42 -7.63
N GLY A 81 -4.37 19.67 -8.26
CA GLY A 81 -5.03 20.96 -8.20
C GLY A 81 -4.16 22.06 -8.81
N LYS A 82 -3.85 23.10 -8.03
CA LYS A 82 -2.95 24.20 -8.45
C LYS A 82 -1.48 23.93 -8.13
N GLN A 83 -1.16 22.90 -7.36
CA GLN A 83 0.20 22.60 -6.92
C GLN A 83 0.94 21.76 -7.96
N ALA A 84 2.10 22.23 -8.41
CA ALA A 84 3.03 21.41 -9.18
C ALA A 84 3.69 20.39 -8.25
N VAL A 85 3.71 19.12 -8.66
CA VAL A 85 4.25 18.02 -7.88
C VAL A 85 5.08 17.09 -8.75
N TYR A 86 6.04 16.42 -8.13
CA TYR A 86 6.56 15.15 -8.63
C TYR A 86 5.83 14.02 -7.92
N ARG A 87 5.21 13.12 -8.68
CA ARG A 87 4.57 11.91 -8.17
C ARG A 87 5.45 10.71 -8.44
N TYR A 88 5.67 9.89 -7.42
CA TYR A 88 6.39 8.63 -7.49
C TYR A 88 5.47 7.49 -7.09
N PHE A 89 5.60 6.36 -7.78
CA PHE A 89 4.76 5.17 -7.62
C PHE A 89 5.65 3.94 -7.51
N GLU A 90 5.53 3.23 -6.38
CA GLU A 90 6.26 2.00 -6.09
C GLU A 90 5.28 0.82 -6.05
N PRO A 91 5.44 -0.23 -6.88
CA PRO A 91 4.54 -1.39 -6.86
C PRO A 91 4.67 -2.19 -5.56
N VAL A 92 3.55 -2.61 -4.98
CA VAL A 92 3.52 -3.50 -3.82
C VAL A 92 3.28 -4.93 -4.29
N LYS A 93 4.36 -5.71 -4.34
CA LYS A 93 4.34 -7.15 -4.68
C LYS A 93 4.06 -7.97 -3.44
N LEU A 94 3.19 -8.98 -3.55
CA LEU A 94 2.85 -9.86 -2.43
C LEU A 94 4.03 -10.77 -2.07
N MET A 95 4.39 -10.76 -0.79
CA MET A 95 5.31 -11.74 -0.21
C MET A 95 4.50 -12.84 0.48
N THR A 96 5.14 -13.97 0.82
CA THR A 96 4.47 -15.10 1.50
C THR A 96 3.63 -14.69 2.72
N PRO A 97 4.09 -13.79 3.63
CA PRO A 97 3.28 -13.35 4.76
C PRO A 97 1.99 -12.61 4.38
N CYS A 98 1.93 -12.00 3.19
CA CYS A 98 0.77 -11.27 2.71
C CYS A 98 -0.38 -12.22 2.31
N LEU A 99 -0.07 -13.47 1.96
CA LEU A 99 -1.04 -14.44 1.46
C LEU A 99 -2.04 -14.90 2.51
N ALA A 100 -1.75 -14.71 3.80
CA ALA A 100 -2.71 -14.98 4.87
C ALA A 100 -4.01 -14.15 4.71
N CYS A 101 -3.92 -12.96 4.11
CA CYS A 101 -5.06 -12.05 3.90
C CYS A 101 -5.41 -11.83 2.42
N HIS A 102 -4.44 -11.94 1.50
CA HIS A 102 -4.64 -11.67 0.07
C HIS A 102 -4.58 -12.92 -0.81
N GLY A 103 -4.25 -14.07 -0.22
CA GLY A 103 -3.98 -15.32 -0.95
C GLY A 103 -5.23 -16.05 -1.42
N LYS A 104 -5.06 -17.33 -1.73
CA LYS A 104 -6.16 -18.23 -2.13
C LYS A 104 -6.82 -18.94 -0.92
N PRO A 105 -8.05 -19.46 -1.09
CA PRO A 105 -8.95 -19.23 -2.22
C PRO A 105 -9.57 -17.82 -2.19
N LYS A 106 -9.88 -17.28 -3.38
CA LYS A 106 -10.57 -15.99 -3.51
C LYS A 106 -11.94 -16.06 -2.81
N GLY A 107 -12.32 -15.00 -2.11
CA GLY A 107 -13.62 -14.90 -1.44
C GLY A 107 -13.68 -15.54 -0.05
N GLU A 108 -12.70 -16.35 0.35
CA GLU A 108 -12.63 -16.82 1.74
C GLU A 108 -12.28 -15.68 2.68
N LEU A 109 -12.93 -15.60 3.84
CA LEU A 109 -12.65 -14.57 4.83
C LEU A 109 -11.28 -14.77 5.48
N ASP A 110 -10.52 -13.70 5.59
CA ASP A 110 -9.28 -13.66 6.34
C ASP A 110 -9.51 -13.48 7.84
N MET A 111 -8.41 -13.43 8.60
CA MET A 111 -8.44 -13.27 10.07
C MET A 111 -9.08 -11.96 10.56
N LEU A 112 -9.34 -11.01 9.66
CA LEU A 112 -9.96 -9.71 9.94
C LEU A 112 -11.41 -9.65 9.42
N GLY A 113 -11.90 -10.73 8.80
CA GLY A 113 -13.24 -10.82 8.24
C GLY A 113 -13.39 -10.19 6.85
N TYR A 114 -12.29 -9.94 6.13
CA TYR A 114 -12.35 -9.48 4.73
C TYR A 114 -12.14 -10.65 3.78
N GLU A 115 -12.83 -10.64 2.64
CA GLU A 115 -12.58 -11.60 1.58
C GLU A 115 -11.13 -11.50 1.06
N LYS A 116 -10.50 -12.66 0.89
CA LYS A 116 -9.20 -12.78 0.25
C LYS A 116 -9.30 -12.54 -1.26
N ASP A 117 -8.24 -11.97 -1.83
CA ASP A 117 -8.19 -11.59 -3.25
C ASP A 117 -7.96 -12.78 -4.20
N GLY A 118 -7.42 -13.89 -3.70
CA GLY A 118 -7.06 -15.06 -4.50
C GLY A 118 -5.72 -14.96 -5.21
N MET A 119 -4.83 -14.08 -4.74
CA MET A 119 -3.54 -13.81 -5.39
C MET A 119 -2.44 -14.80 -4.96
N ASP A 120 -1.37 -14.85 -5.74
CA ASP A 120 -0.15 -15.61 -5.45
C ASP A 120 1.01 -14.68 -5.02
N ALA A 121 2.08 -15.25 -4.48
CA ALA A 121 3.29 -14.48 -4.18
C ALA A 121 3.88 -13.90 -5.48
N GLY A 122 4.25 -12.63 -5.45
CA GLY A 122 4.74 -11.88 -6.60
C GLY A 122 3.69 -11.06 -7.34
N ASP A 123 2.40 -11.36 -7.15
CA ASP A 123 1.32 -10.54 -7.71
C ASP A 123 1.36 -9.12 -7.12
N VAL A 124 0.99 -8.14 -7.93
CA VAL A 124 0.88 -6.75 -7.49
C VAL A 124 -0.51 -6.51 -6.91
N VAL A 125 -0.59 -6.32 -5.60
CA VAL A 125 -1.85 -6.04 -4.89
C VAL A 125 -2.22 -4.55 -4.94
N GLY A 126 -1.20 -3.69 -5.06
CA GLY A 126 -1.35 -2.24 -5.01
C GLY A 126 -0.04 -1.52 -5.26
N MET A 127 0.05 -0.28 -4.81
CA MET A 127 1.25 0.53 -4.90
C MET A 127 1.33 1.54 -3.76
N ILE A 128 2.53 2.06 -3.49
CA ILE A 128 2.74 3.26 -2.68
C ILE A 128 2.80 4.44 -3.64
N SER A 129 1.91 5.42 -3.48
CA SER A 129 1.97 6.70 -4.18
C SER A 129 2.48 7.77 -3.25
N VAL A 130 3.48 8.52 -3.71
CA VAL A 130 4.08 9.66 -3.01
C VAL A 130 3.99 10.87 -3.92
N ALA A 131 3.49 12.01 -3.42
CA ALA A 131 3.52 13.28 -4.13
C ALA A 131 4.27 14.32 -3.32
N ILE A 132 5.28 14.93 -3.94
CA ILE A 132 6.14 15.94 -3.35
C ILE A 132 5.93 17.24 -4.12
N ALA A 133 5.64 18.34 -3.43
CA ALA A 133 5.57 19.65 -4.03
C ALA A 133 6.92 20.05 -4.63
N VAL A 134 6.91 20.52 -5.87
CA VAL A 134 8.10 21.08 -6.53
C VAL A 134 7.92 22.58 -6.70
N LYS A 135 9.00 23.34 -6.49
CA LYS A 135 9.02 24.76 -6.84
C LYS A 135 9.07 24.86 -8.36
N GLN A 136 8.16 25.65 -8.93
CA GLN A 136 8.24 26.05 -10.33
C GLN A 136 9.38 27.04 -10.52
#